data_AF-A0A957RIM4-F1
#
_entry.id   AF-A0A957RIM4-F1
#
_cell.length_a   1.000
_cell.length_b   1.000
_cell.length_c   1.000
_cell.angle_alpha   90.00
_cell.angle_beta   90.00
_cell.angle_gamma   90.00
#
_symmetry.space_group_name_H-M   'P 1'
#
loop_
_entity.id
_entity.type
_entity.pdbx_description
1 polymer ?
#
loop_
_entity_poly.entity_id
_entity_poly.type
_entity_poly.pdbx_seq_one_letter_code
_entity_poly.pdbx_strand_id
1 'polypeptide(L)'
;MKARHKHSISTSRHGSRHGTTNGAANGAKHATTNGTAQAVLPAPAEVAVLDAPPPGQAAPVSETPPTAGAAPAAITAPTADAPPASQPQPQGETAPEGETPPETEPIYPHRMSQELSDMLVKYQQMRNGIDTAADAFRLLMPNYGLTPAFFIAGDSLYEVAGGSITTRLLAVSAALEATERQAAAERLARTSYATFRRMARTVIKAGSARVALALDEAIPDSVAGFAHSAAIVLPIAATEPYATQLALATFDADRLAETTTAVQILAAAINQREAAAAAARRSTEAR
;
A
#
# COMPACT_ATOMS: atom_id res chain seq x y z
N MET A 1 -37.47 55.76 17.33
CA MET A 1 -37.97 54.95 18.47
C MET A 1 -38.04 53.48 18.09
N LYS A 2 -37.10 52.67 18.58
CA LYS A 2 -37.29 51.32 19.16
C LYS A 2 -35.94 50.61 19.18
N ALA A 3 -35.32 50.67 20.34
CA ALA A 3 -34.17 49.88 20.73
C ALA A 3 -34.54 48.39 20.74
N ARG A 4 -33.62 47.52 20.32
CA ARG A 4 -33.59 46.13 20.76
C ARG A 4 -32.25 45.85 21.43
N HIS A 5 -32.37 45.55 22.71
CA HIS A 5 -31.32 45.19 23.64
C HIS A 5 -31.11 43.67 23.63
N LYS A 6 -29.83 43.29 23.69
CA LYS A 6 -29.21 42.24 24.53
C LYS A 6 -29.73 40.79 24.43
N HIS A 7 -28.82 39.84 24.16
CA HIS A 7 -28.15 39.06 25.20
C HIS A 7 -27.10 38.12 24.56
N SER A 8 -25.81 38.40 24.80
CA SER A 8 -24.73 37.46 24.52
C SER A 8 -24.38 36.76 25.85
N ILE A 9 -24.61 35.45 25.88
CA ILE A 9 -24.33 34.56 27.00
C ILE A 9 -22.87 34.14 26.87
N SER A 10 -21.99 34.72 27.71
CA SER A 10 -20.59 34.31 27.82
C SER A 10 -20.50 33.14 28.80
N THR A 11 -20.25 31.94 28.28
CA THR A 11 -20.08 30.72 29.07
C THR A 11 -18.69 30.69 29.71
N SER A 12 -18.70 30.69 31.05
CA SER A 12 -17.56 30.53 31.95
C SER A 12 -16.83 29.21 31.69
N ARG A 13 -15.52 29.29 31.41
CA ARG A 13 -14.63 28.14 31.21
C ARG A 13 -14.00 27.79 32.56
N HIS A 14 -14.46 26.70 33.16
CA HIS A 14 -13.86 26.09 34.36
C HIS A 14 -12.44 25.59 34.04
N GLY A 15 -11.43 26.18 34.69
CA GLY A 15 -10.08 25.66 34.72
C GLY A 15 -9.97 24.58 35.80
N SER A 16 -9.84 23.31 35.38
CA SER A 16 -9.50 22.22 36.28
C SER A 16 -7.97 22.05 36.28
N ARG A 17 -7.36 22.46 37.39
CA ARG A 17 -5.97 22.16 37.76
C ARG A 17 -5.96 20.85 38.55
N HIS A 18 -5.29 19.81 38.07
CA HIS A 18 -4.69 18.79 38.92
C HIS A 18 -3.54 18.11 38.16
N GLY A 19 -2.34 18.08 38.76
CA GLY A 19 -1.18 17.45 38.16
C GLY A 19 0.17 17.80 38.82
N THR A 20 0.31 17.54 40.12
CA THR A 20 1.57 17.43 40.87
C THR A 20 1.41 16.20 41.75
N THR A 21 2.32 15.24 41.96
CA THR A 21 3.77 15.07 41.79
C THR A 21 4.09 13.59 42.09
N ASN A 22 5.21 13.08 41.58
CA ASN A 22 6.18 12.12 42.15
C ASN A 22 5.66 11.10 43.20
N GLY A 23 5.83 9.77 43.07
CA GLY A 23 7.03 9.03 42.69
C GLY A 23 7.63 8.37 43.94
N ALA A 24 7.77 7.03 43.96
CA ALA A 24 8.82 6.29 44.69
C ALA A 24 8.61 4.76 44.64
N ALA A 25 9.64 4.09 44.12
CA ALA A 25 10.29 2.88 44.62
C ALA A 25 9.44 1.70 45.14
N ASN A 26 9.58 0.55 44.47
CA ASN A 26 10.09 -0.63 45.17
C ASN A 26 10.76 -1.62 44.20
N GLY A 27 11.95 -2.07 44.58
CA GLY A 27 12.76 -3.00 43.83
C GLY A 27 12.58 -4.45 44.26
N ALA A 28 12.99 -5.36 43.37
CA ALA A 28 13.48 -6.70 43.67
C ALA A 28 14.29 -7.13 42.42
N LYS A 29 15.62 -7.05 42.42
CA LYS A 29 16.53 -8.13 42.83
C LYS A 29 16.00 -9.51 42.42
N HIS A 30 16.49 -10.05 41.31
CA HIS A 30 17.02 -11.41 41.23
C HIS A 30 18.01 -11.51 40.06
N ALA A 31 19.26 -11.77 40.40
CA ALA A 31 20.31 -12.21 39.50
C ALA A 31 20.39 -13.74 39.60
N THR A 32 20.47 -14.44 38.46
CA THR A 32 21.01 -15.81 38.28
C THR A 32 21.27 -15.95 36.78
N THR A 33 22.46 -15.57 36.28
CA THR A 33 23.62 -16.43 35.93
C THR A 33 23.35 -17.59 34.95
N ASN A 34 23.98 -17.43 33.78
CA ASN A 34 24.71 -18.39 32.94
C ASN A 34 24.00 -19.56 32.25
N GLY A 35 24.19 -19.62 30.93
CA GLY A 35 23.88 -20.77 30.08
C GLY A 35 24.38 -20.57 28.65
N THR A 36 25.70 -20.64 28.49
CA THR A 36 26.49 -20.70 27.26
C THR A 36 25.99 -21.77 26.28
N ALA A 37 25.83 -21.42 25.01
CA ALA A 37 26.04 -22.34 23.89
C ALA A 37 26.34 -21.57 22.60
N GLN A 38 27.63 -21.41 22.33
CA GLN A 38 28.16 -21.19 20.98
C GLN A 38 27.81 -22.42 20.12
N ALA A 39 27.32 -22.20 18.91
CA ALA A 39 27.38 -23.18 17.84
C ALA A 39 28.08 -22.53 16.65
N VAL A 40 29.35 -22.93 16.52
CA VAL A 40 30.28 -22.65 15.44
C VAL A 40 29.82 -23.39 14.17
N LEU A 41 30.01 -22.73 13.02
CA LEU A 41 29.84 -23.26 11.66
C LEU A 41 30.58 -24.59 11.45
N PRO A 42 30.19 -25.36 10.42
CA PRO A 42 31.19 -25.59 9.38
C PRO A 42 30.68 -25.40 7.95
N ALA A 43 31.46 -24.66 7.16
CA ALA A 43 31.56 -24.83 5.71
C ALA A 43 32.45 -26.06 5.42
N PRO A 44 32.21 -26.78 4.31
CA PRO A 44 33.22 -26.88 3.24
C PRO A 44 32.54 -26.99 1.85
N ALA A 45 33.16 -26.89 0.67
CA ALA A 45 34.52 -26.66 0.20
C ALA A 45 34.43 -26.22 -1.28
N GLU A 46 35.48 -25.55 -1.75
CA GLU A 46 35.79 -25.30 -3.16
C GLU A 46 35.95 -26.60 -3.97
N VAL A 47 35.50 -26.58 -5.22
CA VAL A 47 36.20 -27.25 -6.33
C VAL A 47 36.21 -26.29 -7.50
N ALA A 48 37.40 -25.80 -7.83
CA ALA A 48 37.68 -25.09 -9.07
C ALA A 48 38.11 -26.10 -10.16
N VAL A 49 38.16 -25.60 -11.41
CA VAL A 49 39.17 -25.88 -12.45
C VAL A 49 38.66 -26.51 -13.79
N LEU A 50 38.95 -25.76 -14.87
CA LEU A 50 39.06 -26.08 -16.33
C LEU A 50 37.76 -26.46 -17.08
N ASP A 51 37.48 -26.00 -18.30
CA ASP A 51 38.35 -25.92 -19.48
C ASP A 51 37.79 -24.94 -20.56
N ALA A 52 38.66 -24.55 -21.49
CA ALA A 52 38.56 -23.45 -22.46
C ALA A 52 37.69 -23.76 -23.73
N PRO A 53 37.48 -22.81 -24.67
CA PRO A 53 36.50 -22.87 -25.75
C PRO A 53 37.05 -23.45 -27.06
N PRO A 54 36.20 -23.74 -28.07
CA PRO A 54 36.66 -23.78 -29.45
C PRO A 54 35.89 -22.86 -30.42
N PRO A 55 36.47 -22.62 -31.62
CA PRO A 55 36.32 -21.40 -32.42
C PRO A 55 35.61 -21.62 -33.78
N GLY A 56 35.46 -20.54 -34.55
CA GLY A 56 35.21 -20.58 -36.01
C GLY A 56 33.97 -19.79 -36.41
N GLN A 57 34.11 -18.60 -36.98
CA GLN A 57 34.17 -18.33 -38.43
C GLN A 57 32.85 -18.69 -39.15
N ALA A 58 32.21 -17.86 -39.98
CA ALA A 58 32.74 -16.80 -40.83
C ALA A 58 31.64 -15.75 -41.16
N ALA A 59 32.09 -14.55 -41.52
CA ALA A 59 31.32 -13.55 -42.27
C ALA A 59 31.02 -14.03 -43.71
N PRO A 60 30.10 -13.36 -44.43
CA PRO A 60 30.58 -12.37 -45.42
C PRO A 60 29.78 -11.03 -45.31
N VAL A 61 30.42 -9.83 -45.36
CA VAL A 61 30.72 -8.99 -46.57
C VAL A 61 29.73 -9.17 -47.71
N SER A 62 29.15 -8.18 -48.38
CA SER A 62 29.34 -6.73 -48.55
C SER A 62 28.10 -6.18 -49.29
N GLU A 63 28.10 -4.87 -49.55
CA GLU A 63 27.47 -4.15 -50.68
C GLU A 63 26.30 -3.18 -50.37
N THR A 64 26.72 -1.95 -50.05
CA THR A 64 26.43 -0.64 -50.68
C THR A 64 25.03 -0.26 -51.26
N PRO A 65 24.72 1.06 -51.26
CA PRO A 65 23.36 1.61 -51.23
C PRO A 65 22.85 2.05 -52.62
N PRO A 66 21.59 2.53 -52.71
CA PRO A 66 21.24 3.56 -53.67
C PRO A 66 20.93 4.89 -52.96
N THR A 67 21.86 5.81 -53.17
CA THR A 67 21.69 7.12 -53.83
C THR A 67 20.41 7.93 -53.60
N ALA A 68 20.68 9.18 -53.19
CA ALA A 68 19.80 10.34 -53.13
C ALA A 68 18.86 10.54 -54.34
N GLY A 69 17.67 11.04 -54.06
CA GLY A 69 16.72 11.54 -55.04
C GLY A 69 15.87 12.69 -54.48
N ALA A 70 16.31 13.91 -54.78
CA ALA A 70 15.53 15.14 -54.97
C ALA A 70 14.60 15.66 -53.85
N ALA A 71 15.05 16.71 -53.16
CA ALA A 71 14.33 17.99 -53.12
C ALA A 71 14.95 18.89 -54.23
N PRO A 72 14.27 19.89 -54.83
CA PRO A 72 13.40 20.85 -54.16
C PRO A 72 12.16 21.35 -54.95
N ALA A 73 11.18 21.92 -54.26
CA ALA A 73 10.42 23.03 -54.81
C ALA A 73 10.01 23.98 -53.67
N ALA A 74 10.33 25.24 -53.90
CA ALA A 74 10.30 26.33 -52.96
C ALA A 74 8.98 27.12 -53.07
N ILE A 75 8.59 27.70 -51.93
CA ILE A 75 7.89 28.99 -51.75
C ILE A 75 6.47 29.11 -52.32
N THR A 76 5.50 29.26 -51.43
CA THR A 76 4.65 30.49 -51.35
C THR A 76 3.94 30.56 -49.99
N ALA A 77 4.29 31.57 -49.20
CA ALA A 77 3.38 32.33 -48.35
C ALA A 77 3.61 33.82 -48.77
N PRO A 78 2.69 34.78 -48.54
CA PRO A 78 1.61 34.77 -47.56
C PRO A 78 0.25 35.28 -48.11
N THR A 79 -0.85 34.94 -47.45
CA THR A 79 -2.01 35.84 -47.43
C THR A 79 -2.65 35.73 -46.06
N ALA A 80 -2.53 36.81 -45.30
CA ALA A 80 -3.33 37.05 -44.12
C ALA A 80 -4.74 37.39 -44.61
N ASP A 81 -5.73 36.63 -44.15
CA ASP A 81 -7.12 37.06 -44.22
C ASP A 81 -7.86 36.67 -42.93
N ALA A 82 -8.86 37.48 -42.63
CA ALA A 82 -9.51 37.70 -41.34
C ALA A 82 -10.04 36.47 -40.55
N PRO A 83 -10.22 36.60 -39.22
CA PRO A 83 -10.72 35.51 -38.37
C PRO A 83 -12.19 35.18 -38.69
N PRO A 84 -12.57 33.90 -38.84
CA PRO A 84 -13.98 33.53 -38.87
C PRO A 84 -14.57 33.56 -37.45
N ALA A 85 -15.75 34.19 -37.41
CA ALA A 85 -16.72 34.37 -36.35
C ALA A 85 -16.68 33.42 -35.14
N SER A 86 -16.81 34.03 -33.96
CA SER A 86 -17.22 33.41 -32.70
C SER A 86 -18.38 32.43 -32.89
N GLN A 87 -18.15 31.17 -32.56
CA GLN A 87 -19.22 30.19 -32.47
C GLN A 87 -20.17 30.55 -31.31
N PRO A 88 -21.49 30.35 -31.47
CA PRO A 88 -22.44 30.51 -30.39
C PRO A 88 -22.15 29.50 -29.27
N GLN A 89 -22.06 30.02 -28.05
CA GLN A 89 -22.01 29.25 -26.81
C GLN A 89 -23.24 28.32 -26.73
N PRO A 90 -23.08 27.01 -26.42
CA PRO A 90 -24.22 26.22 -26.03
C PRO A 90 -24.73 26.75 -24.68
N GLN A 91 -26.00 27.20 -24.71
CA GLN A 91 -26.79 27.52 -23.54
C GLN A 91 -26.92 26.28 -22.65
N GLY A 92 -27.03 26.54 -21.35
CA GLY A 92 -26.83 25.55 -20.29
C GLY A 92 -27.66 24.28 -20.43
N GLU A 93 -26.96 23.17 -20.31
CA GLU A 93 -27.56 21.95 -19.79
C GLU A 93 -27.58 22.04 -18.27
N THR A 94 -28.79 22.00 -17.75
CA THR A 94 -29.15 21.71 -16.36
C THR A 94 -28.24 20.63 -15.79
N ALA A 95 -27.60 20.93 -14.65
CA ALA A 95 -26.93 19.93 -13.84
C ALA A 95 -27.93 18.80 -13.49
N PRO A 96 -27.54 17.52 -13.59
CA PRO A 96 -28.38 16.43 -13.15
C PRO A 96 -28.56 16.52 -11.63
N GLU A 97 -29.81 16.63 -11.20
CA GLU A 97 -30.18 16.32 -9.82
C GLU A 97 -29.85 14.84 -9.54
N GLY A 98 -29.16 14.60 -8.44
CA GLY A 98 -29.22 13.34 -7.71
C GLY A 98 -28.35 12.19 -8.24
N GLU A 99 -27.06 12.22 -7.92
CA GLU A 99 -26.39 10.97 -7.53
C GLU A 99 -26.49 10.86 -6.02
N THR A 100 -27.47 10.09 -5.58
CA THR A 100 -27.48 9.48 -4.25
C THR A 100 -26.12 8.81 -4.07
N PRO A 101 -25.41 9.02 -2.93
CA PRO A 101 -24.22 8.24 -2.65
C PRO A 101 -24.58 6.75 -2.77
N PRO A 102 -23.70 5.90 -3.34
CA PRO A 102 -23.97 4.48 -3.43
C PRO A 102 -24.38 4.03 -2.02
N GLU A 103 -25.55 3.42 -1.90
CA GLU A 103 -25.94 2.75 -0.67
C GLU A 103 -24.77 1.85 -0.32
N THR A 104 -24.07 2.20 0.76
CA THR A 104 -23.09 1.33 1.37
C THR A 104 -23.88 0.08 1.72
N GLU A 105 -23.86 -0.93 0.84
CA GLU A 105 -24.38 -2.24 1.19
C GLU A 105 -23.78 -2.56 2.55
N PRO A 106 -24.60 -2.77 3.59
CA PRO A 106 -24.07 -3.11 4.88
C PRO A 106 -23.18 -4.32 4.65
N ILE A 107 -21.89 -4.16 4.95
CA ILE A 107 -20.93 -5.27 4.92
C ILE A 107 -21.50 -6.28 5.90
N TYR A 108 -22.28 -7.25 5.40
CA TYR A 108 -22.86 -8.29 6.21
C TYR A 108 -21.67 -9.09 6.71
N PRO A 109 -21.36 -9.05 8.02
CA PRO A 109 -20.36 -9.96 8.55
C PRO A 109 -20.86 -11.36 8.18
N HIS A 110 -20.01 -12.18 7.55
CA HIS A 110 -20.37 -13.55 7.21
C HIS A 110 -21.11 -14.18 8.39
N ARG A 111 -22.34 -14.67 8.20
CA ARG A 111 -23.22 -15.18 9.28
C ARG A 111 -22.50 -16.15 10.24
N MET A 112 -21.63 -16.97 9.68
CA MET A 112 -20.78 -17.92 10.42
C MET A 112 -19.85 -17.26 11.46
N SER A 113 -19.42 -16.01 11.22
CA SER A 113 -18.60 -15.22 12.15
C SER A 113 -19.44 -14.63 13.29
N GLN A 114 -20.71 -14.30 13.04
CA GLN A 114 -21.62 -13.80 14.08
C GLN A 114 -22.05 -14.94 15.00
N GLU A 115 -22.43 -16.08 14.43
CA GLU A 115 -22.81 -17.28 15.19
C GLU A 115 -21.70 -17.76 16.13
N LEU A 116 -20.43 -17.68 15.70
CA LEU A 116 -19.28 -17.98 16.57
C LEU A 116 -19.15 -16.98 17.73
N SER A 117 -19.27 -15.69 17.46
CA SER A 117 -19.23 -14.66 18.51
C SER A 117 -20.37 -14.84 19.50
N ASP A 118 -21.59 -15.14 19.02
CA ASP A 118 -22.75 -15.40 19.85
C ASP A 118 -22.55 -16.63 20.75
N MET A 119 -21.91 -17.69 20.21
CA MET A 119 -21.53 -18.86 21.00
C MET A 119 -20.53 -18.53 22.11
N LEU A 120 -19.53 -17.68 21.84
CA LEU A 120 -18.57 -17.26 22.86
C LEU A 120 -19.22 -16.39 23.93
N VAL A 121 -20.07 -15.44 23.55
CA VAL A 121 -20.86 -14.61 24.49
C VAL A 121 -21.74 -15.50 25.37
N LYS A 122 -22.40 -16.49 24.78
CA LYS A 122 -23.24 -17.44 25.51
C LYS A 122 -22.42 -18.30 26.48
N TYR A 123 -21.23 -18.75 26.07
CA TYR A 123 -20.32 -19.48 26.96
C TYR A 123 -19.92 -18.62 28.17
N GLN A 124 -19.51 -17.38 27.94
CA GLN A 124 -19.13 -16.46 29.01
C GLN A 124 -20.29 -16.17 29.96
N GLN A 125 -21.49 -15.97 29.42
CA GLN A 125 -22.69 -15.75 30.24
C GLN A 125 -23.02 -16.96 31.10
N MET A 126 -22.92 -18.19 30.56
CA MET A 126 -23.10 -19.42 31.34
C MET A 126 -22.02 -19.53 32.43
N ARG A 127 -20.76 -19.24 32.12
CA ARG A 127 -19.65 -19.30 33.07
C ARG A 127 -19.88 -18.36 34.26
N ASN A 128 -20.25 -17.12 33.98
CA ASN A 128 -20.59 -16.12 34.99
C ASN A 128 -21.79 -16.56 35.86
N GLY A 129 -22.81 -17.17 35.25
CA GLY A 129 -23.96 -17.71 35.97
C GLY A 129 -23.59 -18.86 36.91
N ILE A 130 -22.67 -19.73 36.48
CA ILE A 130 -22.17 -20.85 37.30
C ILE A 130 -21.31 -20.35 38.47
N ASP A 131 -20.47 -19.34 38.24
CA ASP A 131 -19.61 -18.79 39.29
C ASP A 131 -20.40 -18.09 40.39
N THR A 132 -21.59 -17.57 40.06
CA THR A 132 -22.53 -16.93 40.99
C THR A 132 -23.61 -17.88 41.53
N ALA A 133 -23.59 -19.16 41.14
CA ALA A 133 -24.59 -20.14 41.58
C ALA A 133 -24.47 -20.48 43.08
N ALA A 134 -25.60 -20.78 43.70
CA ALA A 134 -25.66 -21.18 45.11
C ALA A 134 -24.88 -22.48 45.38
N ASP A 135 -24.30 -22.60 46.58
CA ASP A 135 -23.45 -23.74 46.96
C ASP A 135 -24.15 -25.10 46.83
N ALA A 136 -25.44 -25.17 47.14
CA ALA A 136 -26.25 -26.38 46.99
C ALA A 136 -26.31 -26.86 45.53
N PHE A 137 -26.35 -25.93 44.57
CA PHE A 137 -26.29 -26.27 43.15
C PHE A 137 -24.88 -26.72 42.75
N ARG A 138 -23.83 -26.04 43.24
CA ARG A 138 -22.42 -26.40 42.96
C ARG A 138 -22.07 -27.81 43.45
N LEU A 139 -22.65 -28.25 44.57
CA LEU A 139 -22.48 -29.62 45.06
C LEU A 139 -23.12 -30.68 44.15
N LEU A 140 -24.16 -30.32 43.40
CA LEU A 140 -24.83 -31.23 42.46
C LEU A 140 -24.17 -31.26 41.07
N MET A 141 -23.42 -30.22 40.69
CA MET A 141 -22.81 -30.08 39.36
C MET A 141 -21.94 -31.27 38.92
N PRO A 142 -21.08 -31.87 39.77
CA PRO A 142 -20.28 -33.03 39.36
C PRO A 142 -21.13 -34.24 38.93
N ASN A 143 -22.33 -34.42 39.51
CA ASN A 143 -23.24 -35.52 39.14
C ASN A 143 -23.76 -35.38 37.70
N TYR A 144 -23.71 -34.17 37.14
CA TYR A 144 -24.07 -33.86 35.75
C TYR A 144 -22.85 -33.70 34.85
N GLY A 145 -21.65 -34.09 35.30
CA GLY A 145 -20.41 -34.00 34.52
C GLY A 145 -19.79 -32.60 34.47
N LEU A 146 -20.38 -31.61 35.17
CA LEU A 146 -19.85 -30.25 35.28
C LEU A 146 -18.76 -30.20 36.36
N THR A 147 -17.60 -30.78 36.03
CA THR A 147 -16.44 -30.87 36.92
C THR A 147 -15.49 -29.68 36.73
N PRO A 148 -14.58 -29.40 37.69
CA PRO A 148 -13.53 -28.40 37.48
C PRO A 148 -12.69 -28.64 36.22
N ALA A 149 -12.39 -29.90 35.90
CA ALA A 149 -11.65 -30.26 34.70
C ALA A 149 -12.42 -29.92 33.41
N PHE A 150 -13.74 -30.11 33.40
CA PHE A 150 -14.60 -29.70 32.28
C PHE A 150 -14.53 -28.19 32.05
N PHE A 151 -14.60 -27.40 33.12
CA PHE A 151 -14.49 -25.94 33.02
C PHE A 151 -13.11 -25.49 32.55
N ILE A 152 -12.02 -26.09 33.04
CA ILE A 152 -10.66 -25.78 32.57
C ILE A 152 -10.53 -26.06 31.06
N ALA A 153 -11.08 -27.20 30.59
CA ALA A 153 -11.07 -27.53 29.16
C ALA A 153 -11.91 -26.53 28.34
N GLY A 154 -13.11 -26.17 28.84
CA GLY A 154 -13.97 -25.17 28.21
C GLY A 154 -13.32 -23.79 28.15
N ASP A 155 -12.72 -23.33 29.25
CA ASP A 155 -12.04 -22.04 29.36
C ASP A 155 -10.83 -22.01 28.40
N SER A 156 -10.08 -23.10 28.29
CA SER A 156 -8.99 -23.21 27.30
C SER A 156 -9.49 -23.13 25.85
N LEU A 157 -10.61 -23.78 25.52
CA LEU A 157 -11.18 -23.72 24.18
C LEU A 157 -11.75 -22.33 23.87
N TYR A 158 -12.38 -21.69 24.86
CA TYR A 158 -12.88 -20.32 24.76
C TYR A 158 -11.75 -19.32 24.46
N GLU A 159 -10.64 -19.40 25.19
CA GLU A 159 -9.48 -18.52 24.98
C GLU A 159 -8.86 -18.72 23.60
N VAL A 160 -8.68 -19.98 23.16
CA VAL A 160 -8.16 -20.30 21.83
C VAL A 160 -9.10 -19.76 20.73
N ALA A 161 -10.41 -19.98 20.88
CA ALA A 161 -11.41 -19.51 19.92
C ALA A 161 -11.47 -17.97 19.88
N GLY A 162 -11.53 -17.30 21.02
CA GLY A 162 -11.52 -15.83 21.11
C GLY A 162 -10.25 -15.21 20.55
N GLY A 163 -9.09 -15.82 20.83
CA GLY A 163 -7.82 -15.44 20.24
C GLY A 163 -7.83 -15.56 18.71
N SER A 164 -8.31 -16.69 18.18
CA SER A 164 -8.38 -16.92 16.72
C SER A 164 -9.26 -15.89 15.99
N ILE A 165 -10.41 -15.53 16.56
CA ILE A 165 -11.32 -14.52 16.00
C ILE A 165 -10.63 -13.15 16.00
N THR A 166 -9.98 -12.78 17.11
CA THR A 166 -9.27 -11.50 17.23
C THR A 166 -8.13 -11.41 16.22
N THR A 167 -7.31 -12.45 16.09
CA THR A 167 -6.23 -12.53 15.10
C THR A 167 -6.76 -12.38 13.68
N ARG A 168 -7.91 -13.01 13.37
CA ARG A 168 -8.54 -12.87 12.05
C ARG A 168 -9.00 -11.43 11.79
N LEU A 169 -9.68 -10.81 12.75
CA LEU A 169 -10.15 -9.42 12.60
C LEU A 169 -8.98 -8.47 12.36
N LEU A 170 -7.89 -8.60 13.12
CA LEU A 170 -6.67 -7.82 12.93
C LEU A 170 -5.99 -8.09 11.58
N ALA A 171 -5.96 -9.33 11.12
CA ALA A 171 -5.38 -9.68 9.83
C ALA A 171 -6.21 -9.12 8.66
N VAL A 172 -7.53 -9.17 8.76
CA VAL A 172 -8.44 -8.60 7.76
C VAL A 172 -8.34 -7.08 7.73
N SER A 173 -8.33 -6.41 8.88
CA SER A 173 -8.16 -4.94 8.93
C SER A 173 -6.82 -4.51 8.34
N ALA A 174 -5.73 -5.21 8.66
CA ALA A 174 -4.42 -4.95 8.08
C ALA A 174 -4.38 -5.15 6.56
N ALA A 175 -5.13 -6.13 6.03
CA ALA A 175 -5.24 -6.34 4.58
C ALA A 175 -6.01 -5.23 3.85
N LEU A 176 -7.06 -4.68 4.49
CA LEU A 176 -7.80 -3.54 3.97
C LEU A 176 -6.92 -2.28 3.96
N GLU A 177 -6.28 -1.95 5.07
CA GLU A 177 -5.36 -0.81 5.15
C GLU A 177 -4.21 -0.92 4.15
N ALA A 178 -3.65 -2.11 3.94
CA ALA A 178 -2.59 -2.33 2.95
C ALA A 178 -3.10 -2.11 1.52
N THR A 179 -4.36 -2.45 1.24
CA THR A 179 -4.99 -2.19 -0.07
C THR A 179 -5.16 -0.69 -0.32
N GLU A 180 -5.61 0.06 0.69
CA GLU A 180 -5.73 1.52 0.60
C GLU A 180 -4.38 2.20 0.43
N ARG A 181 -3.37 1.76 1.19
CA ARG A 181 -1.98 2.24 1.07
C ARG A 181 -1.42 1.98 -0.34
N GLN A 182 -1.65 0.79 -0.91
CA GLN A 182 -1.24 0.51 -2.28
C GLN A 182 -1.94 1.45 -3.28
N ALA A 183 -3.26 1.64 -3.15
CA ALA A 183 -4.01 2.51 -4.06
C ALA A 183 -3.54 3.98 -4.00
N ALA A 184 -3.23 4.48 -2.80
CA ALA A 184 -2.66 5.82 -2.63
C ALA A 184 -1.25 5.93 -3.25
N ALA A 185 -0.39 4.95 -3.00
CA ALA A 185 0.95 4.89 -3.58
C ALA A 185 0.92 4.79 -5.11
N GLU A 186 -0.05 4.04 -5.67
CA GLU A 186 -0.22 3.89 -7.11
C GLU A 186 -0.58 5.22 -7.76
N ARG A 187 -1.56 5.95 -7.21
CA ARG A 187 -1.95 7.27 -7.74
C ARG A 187 -0.77 8.25 -7.72
N LEU A 188 -0.02 8.29 -6.62
CA LEU A 188 1.16 9.14 -6.49
C LEU A 188 2.21 8.75 -7.55
N ALA A 189 2.60 7.48 -7.61
CA ALA A 189 3.62 7.00 -8.54
C ALA A 189 3.23 7.21 -10.01
N ARG A 190 1.98 6.92 -10.40
CA ARG A 190 1.49 7.14 -11.77
C ARG A 190 1.50 8.62 -12.14
N THR A 191 1.08 9.51 -11.23
CA THR A 191 1.07 10.96 -11.48
C THR A 191 2.49 11.52 -11.64
N SER A 192 3.40 11.14 -10.74
CA SER A 192 4.81 11.56 -10.81
C SER A 192 5.48 11.02 -12.07
N TYR A 193 5.28 9.74 -12.39
CA TYR A 193 5.87 9.13 -13.58
C TYR A 193 5.30 9.67 -14.89
N ALA A 194 4.00 10.00 -14.94
CA ALA A 194 3.40 10.67 -16.09
C ALA A 194 3.99 12.07 -16.31
N THR A 195 4.26 12.80 -15.23
CA THR A 195 4.94 14.10 -15.28
C THR A 195 6.36 13.96 -15.83
N PHE A 196 7.12 12.98 -15.32
CA PHE A 196 8.43 12.61 -15.85
C PHE A 196 8.36 12.32 -17.35
N ARG A 197 7.48 11.41 -17.81
CA ARG A 197 7.39 11.04 -19.23
C ARG A 197 7.01 12.23 -20.11
N ARG A 198 6.14 13.12 -19.62
CA ARG A 198 5.76 14.34 -20.34
C ARG A 198 6.97 15.24 -20.55
N MET A 199 7.75 15.51 -19.51
CA MET A 199 8.96 16.35 -19.61
C MET A 199 10.08 15.67 -20.41
N ALA A 200 10.28 14.37 -20.22
CA ALA A 200 11.27 13.62 -20.98
C ALA A 200 10.98 13.65 -22.48
N ARG A 201 9.73 13.49 -22.92
CA ARG A 201 9.36 13.58 -24.35
C ARG A 201 9.55 14.98 -24.94
N THR A 202 9.48 16.05 -24.13
CA THR A 202 9.67 17.42 -24.64
C THR A 202 11.14 17.70 -24.93
N VAL A 203 12.08 17.17 -24.14
CA VAL A 203 13.52 17.43 -24.32
C VAL A 203 14.27 16.34 -25.08
N ILE A 204 13.87 15.07 -24.92
CA ILE A 204 14.59 13.93 -25.49
C ILE A 204 14.03 13.64 -26.88
N LYS A 205 14.74 14.10 -27.92
CA LYS A 205 14.33 13.94 -29.33
C LYS A 205 14.98 12.78 -30.05
N ALA A 206 16.19 12.37 -29.64
CA ALA A 206 16.92 11.29 -30.29
C ALA A 206 16.18 9.96 -30.12
N GLY A 207 15.97 9.22 -31.23
CA GLY A 207 15.21 7.97 -31.22
C GLY A 207 15.79 6.91 -30.27
N SER A 208 17.11 6.73 -30.27
CA SER A 208 17.79 5.80 -29.36
C SER A 208 17.59 6.15 -27.89
N ALA A 209 17.57 7.44 -27.55
CA ALA A 209 17.33 7.92 -26.19
C ALA A 209 15.87 7.70 -25.75
N ARG A 210 14.91 7.87 -26.67
CA ARG A 210 13.49 7.60 -26.40
C ARG A 210 13.24 6.12 -26.14
N VAL A 211 13.94 5.25 -26.88
CA VAL A 211 13.92 3.79 -26.64
C VAL A 211 14.56 3.44 -25.30
N ALA A 212 15.73 3.99 -24.98
CA ALA A 212 16.42 3.72 -23.71
C ALA A 212 15.58 4.07 -22.47
N LEU A 213 14.73 5.09 -22.59
CA LEU A 213 13.84 5.55 -21.52
C LEU A 213 12.38 5.09 -21.68
N ALA A 214 12.12 4.15 -22.60
CA ALA A 214 10.78 3.63 -22.90
C ALA A 214 9.73 4.74 -23.08
N LEU A 215 10.11 5.89 -23.65
CA LEU A 215 9.24 7.06 -23.73
C LEU A 215 8.09 6.88 -24.70
N ASP A 216 8.20 5.95 -25.64
CA ASP A 216 7.16 5.66 -26.64
C ASP A 216 6.40 4.36 -26.37
N GLU A 217 6.83 3.57 -25.40
CA GLU A 217 6.19 2.31 -25.03
C GLU A 217 4.91 2.55 -24.20
N ALA A 218 3.91 1.68 -24.36
CA ALA A 218 2.71 1.73 -23.54
C ALA A 218 3.07 1.50 -22.05
N ILE A 219 2.44 2.27 -21.15
CA ILE A 219 2.60 2.02 -19.72
C ILE A 219 1.90 0.70 -19.40
N PRO A 220 2.54 -0.26 -18.72
CA PRO A 220 1.86 -1.48 -18.30
C PRO A 220 0.61 -1.17 -17.45
N ASP A 221 -0.50 -1.83 -17.75
CA ASP A 221 -1.74 -1.64 -16.99
C ASP A 221 -1.63 -2.22 -15.57
N SER A 222 -0.96 -3.38 -15.45
CA SER A 222 -0.73 -4.01 -14.15
C SER A 222 0.14 -3.15 -13.24
N VAL A 223 -0.25 -3.03 -11.98
CA VAL A 223 0.45 -2.20 -10.98
C VAL A 223 1.89 -2.65 -10.78
N ALA A 224 2.12 -3.97 -10.71
CA ALA A 224 3.45 -4.56 -10.56
C ALA A 224 4.33 -4.34 -11.81
N GLY A 225 3.76 -4.55 -13.01
CA GLY A 225 4.48 -4.28 -14.26
C GLY A 225 4.84 -2.82 -14.42
N PHE A 226 3.94 -1.92 -14.05
CA PHE A 226 4.20 -0.48 -14.03
C PHE A 226 5.36 -0.13 -13.08
N ALA A 227 5.29 -0.58 -11.82
CA ALA A 227 6.33 -0.31 -10.82
C ALA A 227 7.69 -0.84 -11.26
N HIS A 228 7.74 -2.05 -11.82
CA HIS A 228 8.96 -2.66 -12.33
C HIS A 228 9.56 -1.88 -13.52
N SER A 229 8.74 -1.57 -14.52
CA SER A 229 9.17 -0.79 -15.70
C SER A 229 9.70 0.59 -15.29
N ALA A 230 8.98 1.31 -14.43
CA ALA A 230 9.43 2.62 -13.95
C ALA A 230 10.73 2.53 -13.14
N ALA A 231 10.91 1.50 -12.32
CA ALA A 231 12.13 1.27 -11.55
C ALA A 231 13.36 0.97 -12.42
N ILE A 232 13.17 0.46 -13.65
CA ILE A 232 14.25 0.27 -14.63
C ILE A 232 14.59 1.59 -15.34
N VAL A 233 13.57 2.37 -15.72
CA VAL A 233 13.74 3.59 -16.53
C VAL A 233 14.33 4.75 -15.73
N LEU A 234 13.87 4.98 -14.50
CA LEU A 234 14.25 6.17 -13.73
C LEU A 234 15.76 6.24 -13.40
N PRO A 235 16.46 5.13 -13.06
CA PRO A 235 17.91 5.14 -12.91
C PRO A 235 18.64 5.50 -14.21
N ILE A 236 18.16 5.03 -15.36
CA ILE A 236 18.74 5.39 -16.66
C ILE A 236 18.56 6.90 -16.89
N ALA A 237 17.38 7.46 -16.60
CA ALA A 237 17.13 8.89 -16.69
C ALA A 237 18.04 9.75 -15.80
N ALA A 238 18.55 9.17 -14.70
CA ALA A 238 19.49 9.83 -13.79
C ALA A 238 20.94 9.84 -14.29
N THR A 239 21.23 9.17 -15.41
CA THR A 239 22.56 9.14 -16.03
C THR A 239 22.72 10.19 -17.12
N GLU A 240 23.96 10.58 -17.39
CA GLU A 240 24.27 11.48 -18.51
C GLU A 240 24.13 10.75 -19.86
N PRO A 241 23.63 11.43 -20.91
CA PRO A 241 23.34 12.87 -20.99
C PRO A 241 21.91 13.26 -20.55
N TYR A 242 21.10 12.30 -20.09
CA TYR A 242 19.67 12.50 -19.83
C TYR A 242 19.42 13.39 -18.62
N ALA A 243 20.18 13.22 -17.55
CA ALA A 243 20.08 14.04 -16.33
C ALA A 243 20.23 15.54 -16.65
N THR A 244 21.26 15.91 -17.40
CA THR A 244 21.45 17.31 -17.85
C THR A 244 20.29 17.81 -18.70
N GLN A 245 19.81 17.00 -19.65
CA GLN A 245 18.69 17.40 -20.52
C GLN A 245 17.37 17.60 -19.77
N LEU A 246 17.09 16.75 -18.78
CA LEU A 246 15.91 16.86 -17.92
C LEU A 246 15.98 18.06 -16.99
N ALA A 247 17.16 18.33 -16.41
CA ALA A 247 17.39 19.51 -15.57
C ALA A 247 17.13 20.82 -16.34
N LEU A 248 17.54 20.88 -17.62
CA LEU A 248 17.25 22.03 -18.49
C LEU A 248 15.74 22.25 -18.73
N ALA A 249 14.91 21.22 -18.60
CA ALA A 249 13.45 21.33 -18.61
C ALA A 249 12.83 21.30 -17.21
N THR A 250 13.54 21.80 -16.20
CA THR A 250 13.04 21.96 -14.82
C THR A 250 12.66 20.65 -14.13
N PHE A 251 13.12 19.52 -14.66
CA PHE A 251 12.99 18.20 -14.06
C PHE A 251 14.37 17.76 -13.58
N ASP A 252 14.81 18.39 -12.51
CA ASP A 252 16.13 18.20 -11.91
C ASP A 252 16.26 16.85 -11.17
N ALA A 253 17.46 16.62 -10.62
CA ALA A 253 17.78 15.41 -9.88
C ALA A 253 16.84 15.19 -8.67
N ASP A 254 16.39 16.27 -8.01
CA ASP A 254 15.49 16.20 -6.87
C ASP A 254 14.09 15.71 -7.31
N ARG A 255 13.53 16.25 -8.39
CA ARG A 255 12.26 15.76 -8.96
C ARG A 255 12.34 14.32 -9.45
N LEU A 256 13.48 13.92 -10.00
CA LEU A 256 13.70 12.54 -10.41
C LEU A 256 13.81 11.60 -9.20
N ALA A 257 14.46 12.04 -8.12
CA ALA A 257 14.55 11.31 -6.87
C ALA A 257 13.17 11.19 -6.17
N GLU A 258 12.35 12.25 -6.18
CA GLU A 258 10.96 12.22 -5.69
C GLU A 258 10.13 11.19 -6.47
N THR A 259 10.25 11.18 -7.79
CA THR A 259 9.54 10.21 -8.65
C THR A 259 10.00 8.79 -8.40
N THR A 260 11.31 8.58 -8.25
CA THR A 260 11.91 7.28 -7.89
C THR A 260 11.40 6.80 -6.54
N THR A 261 11.35 7.69 -5.55
CA THR A 261 10.84 7.39 -4.20
C THR A 261 9.36 7.00 -4.26
N ALA A 262 8.53 7.71 -5.04
CA ALA A 262 7.12 7.35 -5.21
C ALA A 262 6.95 5.93 -5.79
N VAL A 263 7.75 5.56 -6.80
CA VAL A 263 7.74 4.21 -7.39
C VAL A 263 8.22 3.15 -6.39
N GLN A 264 9.24 3.45 -5.58
CA GLN A 264 9.72 2.55 -4.52
C GLN A 264 8.67 2.34 -3.42
N ILE A 265 7.96 3.40 -3.00
CA ILE A 265 6.85 3.32 -2.06
C ILE A 265 5.75 2.41 -2.62
N LEU A 266 5.42 2.53 -3.92
CA LEU A 266 4.46 1.64 -4.56
C LEU A 266 4.93 0.19 -4.54
N ALA A 267 6.19 -0.08 -4.92
CA ALA A 267 6.73 -1.44 -4.91
C ALA A 267 6.68 -2.06 -3.50
N ALA A 268 7.03 -1.30 -2.47
CA ALA A 268 6.90 -1.73 -1.08
C ALA A 268 5.44 -1.99 -0.68
N ALA A 269 4.50 -1.13 -1.11
CA ALA A 269 3.08 -1.28 -0.80
C ALA A 269 2.45 -2.53 -1.46
N ILE A 270 2.88 -2.90 -2.67
CA ILE A 270 2.47 -4.15 -3.34
C ILE A 270 2.87 -5.35 -2.47
N ASN A 271 4.15 -5.44 -2.07
CA ASN A 271 4.64 -6.52 -1.23
C ASN A 271 3.92 -6.59 0.13
N GLN A 272 3.63 -5.43 0.74
CA GLN A 272 2.89 -5.37 2.00
C GLN A 272 1.45 -5.87 1.87
N ARG A 273 0.76 -5.52 0.78
CA ARG A 273 -0.60 -6.00 0.53
C ARG A 273 -0.61 -7.51 0.30
N GLU A 274 0.34 -8.05 -0.45
CA GLU A 274 0.45 -9.50 -0.67
C GLU A 274 0.70 -10.26 0.65
N ALA A 275 1.61 -9.75 1.48
CA ALA A 275 1.88 -10.30 2.80
C ALA A 275 0.66 -10.24 3.72
N ALA A 276 -0.06 -9.11 3.74
CA ALA A 276 -1.27 -8.94 4.55
C ALA A 276 -2.42 -9.85 4.07
N ALA A 277 -2.60 -9.99 2.75
CA ALA A 277 -3.57 -10.92 2.18
C ALA A 277 -3.23 -12.38 2.52
N ALA A 278 -1.95 -12.76 2.46
CA ALA A 278 -1.50 -14.09 2.87
C ALA A 278 -1.70 -14.34 4.38
N ALA A 279 -1.50 -13.33 5.22
CA ALA A 279 -1.79 -13.41 6.66
C ALA A 279 -3.29 -13.58 6.93
N ALA A 280 -4.15 -12.84 6.22
CA ALA A 280 -5.60 -12.96 6.33
C ALA A 280 -6.13 -14.33 5.85
N ARG A 281 -5.53 -14.90 4.80
CA ARG A 281 -5.86 -16.28 4.36
C ARG A 281 -5.45 -17.31 5.41
N ARG A 282 -4.20 -17.26 5.89
CA ARG A 282 -3.70 -18.17 6.93
C ARG A 282 -4.52 -18.11 8.22
N SER A 283 -4.95 -16.92 8.65
CA SER A 283 -5.80 -16.78 9.84
C SER A 283 -7.22 -17.32 9.64
N THR A 284 -7.68 -17.41 8.40
CA THR A 284 -8.97 -18.03 8.06
C THR A 284 -8.85 -19.56 7.97
N GLU A 285 -7.73 -20.07 7.45
CA GLU A 285 -7.44 -21.50 7.32
C GLU A 285 -7.08 -22.19 8.65
N ALA A 286 -6.56 -21.46 9.63
CA ALA A 286 -6.19 -21.99 10.96
C ALA A 286 -7.38 -22.34 11.87
N ARG A 287 -8.61 -22.35 11.33
CA ARG A 287 -9.86 -22.66 12.02
C ARG A 287 -10.25 -24.12 11.83
#